data_AF-N0BGY9-F1
#
_entry.id   AF-N0BGY9-F1
#
_cell.length_a   1.000
_cell.length_b   1.000
_cell.length_c   1.000
_cell.angle_alpha   90.00
_cell.angle_beta   90.00
_cell.angle_gamma   90.00
#
_symmetry.space_group_name_H-M   'P 1'
#
loop_
_entity.id
_entity.type
_entity.pdbx_description
1 polymer ?
#
loop_
_entity_poly.entity_id
_entity_poly.type
_entity_poly.pdbx_seq_one_letter_code
_entity_poly.pdbx_strand_id
1 'polypeptide(L)'
;MMKPIGLSMLILLCLGSVAYADDGVRTVFVPRNVIYPGDMITADVLVERKIRVNSENSAVFGENPKDLVGKVARRTLMRNEYVPRSAVREQDVVLQGRPYKVIYNSESLSIVGEGIPQQAGAVGETISVRNPASGVLFKARVQPDQTLAVDVQ
;
A
#
# COMPACT_ATOMS: atom_id res chain seq x y z
N MET A 1 50.92 -63.18 12.76
CA MET A 1 52.24 -62.64 12.37
C MET A 1 52.06 -61.97 11.01
N MET A 2 52.61 -60.75 10.85
CA MET A 2 52.68 -59.91 9.63
C MET A 2 51.44 -59.06 9.28
N LYS A 3 51.60 -57.72 9.42
CA LYS A 3 50.78 -56.65 8.82
C LYS A 3 51.11 -56.54 7.31
N PRO A 4 50.26 -55.89 6.47
CA PRO A 4 50.59 -54.49 6.17
C PRO A 4 49.40 -53.53 5.91
N ILE A 5 49.57 -52.32 6.45
CA ILE A 5 49.41 -51.03 5.76
C ILE A 5 48.04 -50.74 5.12
N GLY A 6 47.14 -50.15 5.92
CA GLY A 6 45.96 -49.43 5.44
C GLY A 6 46.29 -47.97 5.21
N LEU A 7 46.36 -47.56 3.94
CA LEU A 7 46.52 -46.19 3.47
C LEU A 7 45.25 -45.38 3.83
N SER A 8 45.30 -44.63 4.93
CA SER A 8 44.17 -43.78 5.37
C SER A 8 44.15 -42.50 4.52
N MET A 9 43.30 -42.49 3.49
CA MET A 9 43.02 -41.34 2.64
C MET A 9 42.01 -40.43 3.33
N LEU A 10 42.51 -39.32 3.89
CA LEU A 10 41.72 -38.27 4.52
C LEU A 10 40.90 -37.52 3.45
N ILE A 11 39.63 -37.89 3.30
CA ILE A 11 38.67 -37.17 2.46
C ILE A 11 38.33 -35.84 3.16
N LEU A 12 38.79 -34.75 2.56
CA LEU A 12 38.53 -33.38 3.00
C LEU A 12 37.14 -32.95 2.53
N LEU A 13 36.34 -32.51 3.50
CA LEU A 13 35.03 -31.86 3.37
C LEU A 13 35.04 -30.73 2.32
N CYS A 14 34.05 -30.75 1.42
CA CYS A 14 33.55 -29.55 0.75
C CYS A 14 32.02 -29.56 0.84
N LEU A 15 31.48 -29.05 1.95
CA LEU A 15 30.11 -28.54 1.95
C LEU A 15 30.15 -27.26 1.11
N GLY A 16 29.83 -27.39 -0.17
CA GLY A 16 29.60 -26.25 -1.04
C GLY A 16 28.40 -25.46 -0.53
N SER A 17 28.67 -24.32 0.10
CA SER A 17 27.66 -23.29 0.33
C SER A 17 27.15 -22.85 -1.04
N VAL A 18 25.95 -23.27 -1.43
CA VAL A 18 25.27 -22.71 -2.60
C VAL A 18 24.91 -21.28 -2.22
N ALA A 19 25.77 -20.33 -2.55
CA ALA A 19 25.43 -18.92 -2.54
C ALA A 19 24.38 -18.71 -3.62
N TYR A 20 23.11 -18.62 -3.23
CA TYR A 20 22.07 -18.11 -4.11
C TYR A 20 22.43 -16.67 -4.45
N ALA A 21 23.02 -16.47 -5.63
CA ALA A 21 23.06 -15.16 -6.24
C ALA A 21 21.61 -14.76 -6.53
N ASP A 22 21.02 -13.92 -5.68
CA ASP A 22 19.80 -13.20 -6.01
C ASP A 22 20.14 -12.34 -7.24
N ASP A 23 19.63 -12.70 -8.42
CA ASP A 23 19.93 -12.04 -9.71
C ASP A 23 19.48 -10.55 -9.73
N GLY A 24 18.97 -10.03 -8.61
CA GLY A 24 18.45 -8.67 -8.45
C GLY A 24 17.23 -8.40 -9.32
N VAL A 25 16.69 -9.39 -10.02
CA VAL A 25 15.54 -9.20 -10.90
C VAL A 25 14.26 -9.26 -10.09
N ARG A 26 13.55 -8.13 -10.01
CA ARG A 26 12.21 -8.03 -9.43
C ARG A 26 11.17 -7.79 -10.52
N THR A 27 9.94 -8.22 -10.27
CA THR A 27 8.80 -7.93 -11.14
C THR A 27 8.02 -6.77 -10.54
N VAL A 28 7.76 -5.73 -11.33
CA VAL A 28 6.94 -4.59 -10.95
C VAL A 28 5.83 -4.34 -11.95
N PHE A 29 4.78 -3.68 -11.48
CA PHE A 29 3.64 -3.27 -12.27
C PHE A 29 3.82 -1.83 -12.74
N VAL A 30 3.71 -1.60 -14.05
CA VAL A 30 3.79 -0.28 -14.68
C VAL A 30 2.54 -0.01 -15.53
N PRO A 31 2.21 1.26 -15.82
CA PRO A 31 1.07 1.60 -16.65
C PRO A 31 1.24 1.11 -18.09
N ARG A 32 0.24 0.41 -18.61
CA ARG A 32 0.16 0.02 -20.03
C ARG A 32 -0.15 1.19 -20.93
N ASN A 33 -0.82 2.21 -20.42
CA ASN A 33 -1.26 3.42 -21.11
C ASN A 33 -1.05 4.63 -20.19
N VAL A 34 -1.18 5.83 -20.75
CA VAL A 34 -1.10 7.06 -19.95
C VAL A 34 -2.31 7.12 -19.01
N ILE A 35 -2.06 7.40 -17.73
CA ILE A 35 -3.09 7.57 -16.70
C ILE A 35 -3.02 9.02 -16.22
N TYR A 36 -4.15 9.72 -16.21
CA TYR A 36 -4.19 11.14 -15.85
C TYR A 36 -4.45 11.36 -14.36
N PRO A 37 -4.10 12.54 -13.82
CA PRO A 37 -4.41 12.88 -12.44
C PRO A 37 -5.92 12.79 -12.17
N GLY A 38 -6.30 12.14 -11.07
CA GLY A 38 -7.69 11.89 -10.70
C GLY A 38 -8.25 10.55 -11.19
N ASP A 39 -7.60 9.90 -12.13
CA ASP A 39 -8.02 8.57 -12.60
C ASP A 39 -7.73 7.49 -11.57
N MET A 40 -8.65 6.54 -11.45
CA MET A 40 -8.44 5.32 -10.68
C MET A 40 -7.58 4.34 -11.48
N ILE A 41 -6.58 3.76 -10.80
CA ILE A 41 -5.75 2.71 -11.37
C ILE A 41 -6.47 1.37 -11.20
N THR A 42 -6.79 0.73 -12.31
CA THR A 42 -7.40 -0.60 -12.36
C THR A 42 -6.36 -1.66 -12.74
N ALA A 43 -6.67 -2.95 -12.56
CA ALA A 43 -5.72 -4.02 -12.85
C ALA A 43 -5.43 -4.18 -14.36
N ASP A 44 -6.38 -3.85 -15.23
CA ASP A 44 -6.27 -3.98 -16.69
C ASP A 44 -5.34 -2.94 -17.34
N VAL A 45 -5.13 -1.80 -16.67
CA VAL A 45 -4.21 -0.75 -17.12
C VAL A 45 -2.78 -0.96 -16.63
N LEU A 46 -2.51 -2.04 -15.89
CA LEU A 46 -1.18 -2.38 -15.38
C LEU A 46 -0.60 -3.59 -16.13
N VAL A 47 0.71 -3.58 -16.33
CA VAL A 47 1.46 -4.71 -16.91
C VAL A 47 2.71 -4.99 -16.11
N GLU A 48 3.05 -6.27 -16.02
CA GLU A 48 4.27 -6.72 -15.37
C GLU A 48 5.51 -6.39 -16.22
N ARG A 49 6.55 -5.92 -15.53
CA ARG A 49 7.88 -5.68 -16.08
C ARG A 49 8.93 -6.21 -15.12
N LYS A 50 9.89 -6.94 -15.69
CA LYS A 50 11.07 -7.40 -14.97
C LYS A 50 12.11 -6.30 -14.99
N ILE A 51 12.63 -5.99 -13.82
CA ILE A 51 13.57 -4.89 -13.62
C ILE A 51 14.76 -5.42 -12.81
N ARG A 52 15.95 -4.90 -13.09
CA ARG A 52 17.11 -5.15 -12.23
C ARG A 52 17.12 -4.10 -11.13
N VAL A 53 17.08 -4.57 -9.90
CA VAL A 53 17.10 -3.78 -8.69
C VAL A 53 18.50 -3.86 -8.13
N ASN A 54 19.12 -2.71 -7.90
CA ASN A 54 20.41 -2.63 -7.21
C ASN A 54 20.19 -2.72 -5.69
N SER A 55 21.22 -3.11 -4.93
CA SER A 55 21.14 -3.23 -3.47
C SER A 55 20.65 -1.96 -2.76
N GLU A 56 20.88 -0.79 -3.37
CA GLU A 56 20.45 0.52 -2.85
C GLU A 56 18.96 0.85 -3.03
N ASN A 57 18.20 0.08 -3.83
CA ASN A 57 16.81 0.39 -4.17
C ASN A 57 15.87 -0.81 -3.98
N SER A 58 16.10 -1.58 -2.92
CA SER A 58 15.51 -2.89 -2.64
C SER A 58 14.00 -2.90 -2.35
N ALA A 59 13.39 -1.75 -2.04
CA ALA A 59 11.94 -1.62 -1.86
C ALA A 59 11.33 -0.91 -3.08
N VAL A 60 10.93 -1.68 -4.10
CA VAL A 60 10.28 -1.09 -5.27
C VAL A 60 8.77 -1.06 -5.05
N PHE A 61 8.21 0.15 -4.98
CA PHE A 61 6.76 0.31 -4.92
C PHE A 61 6.12 -0.22 -6.21
N GLY A 62 5.04 -1.00 -6.10
CA GLY A 62 4.40 -1.61 -7.26
C GLY A 62 4.92 -3.02 -7.59
N GLU A 63 5.60 -3.71 -6.68
CA GLU A 63 5.86 -5.16 -6.81
C GLU A 63 4.57 -5.98 -6.65
N ASN A 64 3.64 -5.51 -5.83
CA ASN A 64 2.32 -6.11 -5.68
C ASN A 64 1.27 -5.27 -6.44
N PRO A 65 0.34 -5.89 -7.20
CA PRO A 65 -0.76 -5.15 -7.82
C PRO A 65 -1.54 -4.29 -6.82
N LYS A 66 -1.70 -4.75 -5.57
CA LYS A 66 -2.42 -4.03 -4.51
C LYS A 66 -1.76 -2.70 -4.11
N ASP A 67 -0.50 -2.50 -4.46
CA ASP A 67 0.17 -1.23 -4.24
C ASP A 67 -0.37 -0.13 -5.16
N LEU A 68 -1.00 -0.49 -6.27
CA LEU A 68 -1.47 0.45 -7.30
C LEU A 68 -2.98 0.35 -7.54
N VAL A 69 -3.54 -0.85 -7.59
CA VAL A 69 -4.95 -1.07 -7.91
C VAL A 69 -5.86 -0.45 -6.85
N GLY A 70 -6.89 0.29 -7.30
CA GLY A 70 -7.84 1.00 -6.45
C GLY A 70 -7.38 2.37 -5.99
N LYS A 71 -6.11 2.73 -6.24
CA LYS A 71 -5.57 4.05 -5.93
C LYS A 71 -5.87 5.04 -7.05
N VAL A 72 -5.79 6.32 -6.71
CA VAL A 72 -5.99 7.44 -7.61
C VAL A 72 -4.65 8.07 -7.96
N ALA A 73 -4.44 8.38 -9.23
CA ALA A 73 -3.23 9.05 -9.70
C ALA A 73 -3.20 10.52 -9.24
N ARG A 74 -2.08 10.97 -8.66
CA ARG A 74 -1.84 12.37 -8.26
C ARG A 74 -1.21 13.22 -9.37
N ARG A 75 -0.57 12.56 -10.32
CA ARG A 75 0.11 13.15 -11.48
C ARG A 75 -0.08 12.25 -12.69
N THR A 76 0.27 12.73 -13.88
CA THR A 76 0.26 11.90 -15.08
C THR A 76 1.27 10.76 -14.94
N LEU A 77 0.80 9.53 -15.07
CA LEU A 77 1.66 8.34 -15.10
C LEU A 77 1.86 7.94 -16.56
N MET A 78 3.11 7.94 -17.01
CA MET A 78 3.42 7.60 -18.40
C MET A 78 3.43 6.08 -18.60
N ARG A 79 3.17 5.70 -19.84
CA ARG A 79 3.24 4.31 -20.28
C ARG A 79 4.64 3.74 -20.04
N ASN A 80 4.71 2.53 -19.51
CA ASN A 80 5.93 1.79 -19.21
C ASN A 80 6.89 2.50 -18.23
N GLU A 81 6.41 3.51 -17.49
CA GLU A 81 7.22 4.19 -16.47
C GLU A 81 6.92 3.65 -15.07
N TYR A 82 7.91 3.74 -14.19
CA TYR A 82 7.73 3.44 -12.77
C TYR A 82 6.72 4.37 -12.13
N VAL A 83 5.85 3.81 -11.29
CA VAL A 83 4.95 4.61 -10.46
C VAL A 83 5.60 4.77 -9.09
N PRO A 84 6.07 5.97 -8.70
CA PRO A 84 6.53 6.16 -7.34
C PRO A 84 5.33 6.21 -6.38
N ARG A 85 5.54 5.82 -5.11
CA ARG A 85 4.49 5.90 -4.06
C ARG A 85 3.86 7.29 -3.95
N SER A 86 4.65 8.35 -4.16
CA SER A 86 4.19 9.74 -4.12
C SER A 86 3.34 10.16 -5.33
N ALA A 87 3.25 9.34 -6.37
CA ALA A 87 2.41 9.60 -7.54
C ALA A 87 0.99 9.04 -7.41
N VAL A 88 0.69 8.31 -6.33
CA VAL A 88 -0.64 7.75 -6.07
C VAL A 88 -1.14 8.15 -4.69
N ARG A 89 -2.46 8.08 -4.51
CA ARG A 89 -3.14 8.26 -3.23
C ARG A 89 -4.31 7.28 -3.14
N GLU A 90 -4.77 7.01 -1.94
CA GLU A 90 -6.02 6.26 -1.77
C GLU A 90 -7.20 7.03 -2.38
N GLN A 91 -8.22 6.31 -2.84
CA GLN A 91 -9.44 6.91 -3.37
C GLN A 91 -10.23 7.58 -2.24
N ASP A 92 -10.72 8.79 -2.51
CA ASP A 92 -11.64 9.45 -1.59
C ASP A 92 -12.97 8.69 -1.58
N VAL A 93 -13.31 8.10 -0.45
CA VAL A 93 -14.60 7.43 -0.23
C VAL A 93 -15.61 8.38 0.40
N VAL A 94 -15.11 9.44 1.04
CA VAL A 94 -15.89 10.52 1.63
C VAL A 94 -15.68 11.79 0.82
N LEU A 95 -16.78 12.44 0.44
CA LEU A 95 -16.77 13.69 -0.32
C LEU A 95 -17.11 14.88 0.57
N GLN A 96 -16.53 16.04 0.28
CA GLN A 96 -16.83 17.29 0.96
C GLN A 96 -18.32 17.66 0.82
N GLY A 97 -18.90 18.20 1.90
CA GLY A 97 -20.22 18.83 1.87
C GLY A 97 -21.41 17.87 1.83
N ARG A 98 -21.19 16.55 1.71
CA ARG A 98 -22.26 15.54 1.77
C ARG A 98 -22.45 15.04 3.22
N PRO A 99 -23.68 14.70 3.65
CA PRO A 99 -23.89 14.11 4.97
C PRO A 99 -23.38 12.66 5.00
N TYR A 100 -22.64 12.31 6.05
CA TYR A 100 -22.17 10.95 6.34
C TYR A 100 -22.52 10.56 7.78
N LYS A 101 -22.69 9.25 8.01
CA LYS A 101 -22.94 8.69 9.34
C LYS A 101 -21.68 8.80 10.18
N VAL A 102 -21.81 9.38 11.36
CA VAL A 102 -20.75 9.51 12.35
C VAL A 102 -21.03 8.53 13.48
N ILE A 103 -20.01 7.77 13.87
CA ILE A 103 -20.10 6.80 14.96
C ILE A 103 -18.99 7.14 15.97
N TYR A 104 -19.41 7.40 17.20
CA TYR A 104 -18.51 7.50 18.34
C TYR A 104 -18.75 6.26 19.21
N ASN A 105 -17.68 5.56 19.58
CA ASN A 105 -17.75 4.40 20.45
C ASN A 105 -16.75 4.56 21.60
N SER A 106 -17.20 4.32 22.83
CA SER A 106 -16.38 4.10 24.02
C SER A 106 -16.79 2.78 24.69
N GLU A 107 -16.16 2.42 25.82
CA GLU A 107 -16.45 1.16 26.54
C GLU A 107 -17.93 1.00 26.94
N SER A 108 -18.63 2.09 27.23
CA SER A 108 -20.01 2.06 27.76
C SER A 108 -21.02 2.89 26.96
N LEU A 109 -20.59 3.59 25.90
CA LEU A 109 -21.42 4.52 25.16
C LEU A 109 -21.14 4.44 23.66
N SER A 110 -22.20 4.27 22.87
CA SER A 110 -22.17 4.42 21.41
C SER A 110 -23.11 5.55 21.00
N ILE A 111 -22.60 6.53 20.27
CA ILE A 111 -23.37 7.64 19.73
C ILE A 111 -23.32 7.55 18.21
N VAL A 112 -24.50 7.60 17.60
CA VAL A 112 -24.66 7.67 16.15
C VAL A 112 -25.27 9.02 15.80
N GLY A 113 -24.68 9.70 14.83
CA GLY A 113 -25.18 10.97 14.32
C GLY A 113 -24.84 11.19 12.86
N GLU A 114 -25.09 12.41 12.40
CA GLU A 114 -24.73 12.87 11.06
C GLU A 114 -23.64 13.93 11.15
N GLY A 115 -22.75 13.93 10.16
CA GLY A 115 -21.69 14.91 10.02
C GLY A 115 -21.45 15.29 8.57
N ILE A 116 -21.07 16.54 8.35
CA ILE A 116 -20.74 17.09 7.05
C ILE A 116 -19.22 17.32 6.97
N PRO A 117 -18.48 16.50 6.20
CA PRO A 117 -17.06 16.67 5.97
C PRO A 117 -16.75 18.03 5.35
N GLN A 118 -15.72 18.68 5.88
CA GLN A 118 -15.21 19.94 5.35
C GLN A 118 -14.19 19.75 4.22
N GLN A 119 -13.74 18.52 3.99
CA GLN A 119 -12.85 18.12 2.91
C GLN A 119 -13.16 16.68 2.49
N ALA A 120 -12.76 16.30 1.27
CA ALA A 120 -12.78 14.89 0.85
C ALA A 120 -11.74 14.09 1.65
N GLY A 121 -11.98 12.79 1.80
CA GLY A 121 -11.08 11.93 2.56
C GLY A 121 -11.12 10.48 2.11
N ALA A 122 -9.96 9.85 2.16
CA ALA A 122 -9.79 8.43 1.88
C ALA A 122 -9.87 7.58 3.15
N VAL A 123 -10.06 6.26 2.98
CA VAL A 123 -10.12 5.31 4.11
C VAL A 123 -8.89 5.44 5.00
N GLY A 124 -9.11 5.52 6.31
CA GLY A 124 -8.08 5.66 7.33
C GLY A 124 -7.61 7.09 7.60
N GLU A 125 -7.98 8.06 6.76
CA GLU A 125 -7.64 9.48 6.94
C GLU A 125 -8.51 10.13 8.02
N THR A 126 -7.93 11.05 8.80
CA THR A 126 -8.64 11.85 9.79
C THR A 126 -8.99 13.22 9.22
N ILE A 127 -10.28 13.46 8.98
CA ILE A 127 -10.79 14.69 8.36
C ILE A 127 -11.57 15.55 9.36
N SER A 128 -11.72 16.85 9.05
CA SER A 128 -12.59 17.76 9.79
C SER A 128 -14.05 17.59 9.37
N VAL A 129 -14.94 17.44 10.34
CA VAL A 129 -16.38 17.20 10.14
C VAL A 129 -17.17 18.21 10.95
N ARG A 130 -18.23 18.78 10.37
CA ARG A 130 -19.16 19.67 11.04
C ARG A 130 -20.43 18.93 11.40
N ASN A 131 -20.87 19.01 12.65
CA ASN A 131 -22.21 18.57 13.04
C ASN A 131 -23.25 19.58 12.48
N PRO A 132 -24.21 19.17 11.64
CA PRO A 132 -25.19 20.09 11.07
C PRO A 132 -26.16 20.68 12.10
N ALA A 133 -26.43 19.98 13.20
CA ALA A 133 -27.36 20.43 14.24
C ALA A 133 -26.73 21.44 15.20
N SER A 134 -25.49 21.18 15.66
CA SER A 134 -24.81 22.06 16.63
C SER A 134 -23.82 23.04 16.00
N GLY A 135 -23.41 22.82 14.76
CA GLY A 135 -22.36 23.60 14.09
C GLY A 135 -20.94 23.28 14.55
N VAL A 136 -20.76 22.43 15.56
CA VAL A 136 -19.46 22.08 16.12
C VAL A 136 -18.61 21.32 15.10
N LEU A 137 -17.33 21.69 15.02
CA LEU A 137 -16.32 21.00 14.23
C LEU A 137 -15.56 19.99 15.10
N PHE A 138 -15.40 18.78 14.60
CA PHE A 138 -14.64 17.72 15.24
C PHE A 138 -13.84 16.91 14.22
N LYS A 139 -12.92 16.07 14.70
CA LYS A 139 -12.10 15.19 13.89
C LYS A 139 -12.70 13.79 13.89
N ALA A 140 -12.78 13.18 12.72
CA ALA A 140 -13.21 11.80 12.57
C ALA A 140 -12.36 11.08 11.54
N ARG A 141 -12.11 9.79 11.76
CA ARG A 141 -11.42 8.90 10.84
C ARG A 141 -12.42 8.30 9.86
N VAL A 142 -12.08 8.31 8.57
CA VAL A 142 -12.88 7.69 7.52
C VAL A 142 -12.73 6.17 7.58
N GLN A 143 -13.86 5.47 7.64
CA GLN A 143 -13.91 4.01 7.64
C GLN A 143 -14.15 3.44 6.24
N PRO A 144 -13.82 2.15 6.00
CA PRO A 144 -14.01 1.49 4.70
C PRO A 144 -15.48 1.45 4.24
N ASP A 145 -16.42 1.48 5.18
CA ASP A 145 -17.87 1.48 4.95
C ASP A 145 -18.45 2.88 4.71
N GLN A 146 -17.60 3.88 4.49
CA GLN A 146 -17.94 5.31 4.35
C GLN A 146 -18.51 5.95 5.62
N THR A 147 -18.41 5.30 6.79
CA THR A 147 -18.73 5.94 8.08
C THR A 147 -17.55 6.75 8.60
N LEU A 148 -17.85 7.66 9.52
CA LEU A 148 -16.86 8.54 10.17
C LEU A 148 -16.75 8.14 11.64
N ALA A 149 -15.64 7.53 12.02
CA ALA A 149 -15.39 7.11 13.39
C ALA A 149 -14.71 8.23 14.19
N VAL A 150 -15.26 8.57 15.35
CA VAL A 150 -14.62 9.49 16.30
C VAL A 150 -13.93 8.65 17.37
N ASP A 151 -12.62 8.83 17.51
CA ASP A 151 -11.81 8.14 18.51
C ASP A 151 -11.60 9.03 19.75
N VAL A 152 -11.39 8.40 20.90
CA VAL A 152 -11.04 9.09 22.15
C VAL A 152 -9.52 9.20 22.18
N GLN A 153 -8.98 10.41 22.05
CA GLN A 153 -7.54 10.65 22.23
C GLN A 153 -7.17 10.65 23.71
#